data_AF-A0A8H6MLP9-F1
#
_entry.id   AF-A0A8H6MLP9-F1
#
_cell.length_a   1.000
_cell.length_b   1.000
_cell.length_c   1.000
_cell.angle_alpha   90.00
_cell.angle_beta   90.00
_cell.angle_gamma   90.00
#
_symmetry.space_group_name_H-M   'P 1'
#
loop_
_entity.id
_entity.type
_entity.pdbx_description
1 polymer ?
#
loop_
_entity_poly.entity_id
_entity_poly.type
_entity_poly.pdbx_seq_one_letter_code
_entity_poly.pdbx_strand_id
1 'polypeptide(L)'
;MAASRESPVLQHPGDASMEAVSACVPERNLRDLTYREDHLMELLMERGMSRLTDQYWSAIHASHGDGLGDYEYVKQAMARKGLRYDVLNRKTEPGGYFSFVDNETYGMYVPPSSPMVSAPDFQQLIELGSVVPRDTGKLILTRQMYFFERLSNIVDDIITTQPDPRRTGWAAGDLVLRGRRQNMEGKTSLEARLAVLSSNPALLSRDVESWFSSRPELVPDDSGRSLPGDADKHANAAVLDTLHNAVKSAAAWSYVTELLERAESGDADSYYRGLLLQEISNVCHYEFAGGQSALRRHVSKGSKWFRRVPDACDAAGNVRTTVSGRVEGLAGSDPQLYYVLRLCHQDTTAAKAGDWLEKLSDLHKAQPAERERISEAELGALAELSSIVGYIRDMSFTMSLPPLWTRGELKKDLDLGDYAVPASKLSEPGAAEGALDALNRFVVDKAGTKLGFLYEDLIDDCFSFVQKQYEENRTKPRNQRPPLPMPARKPREMLVEQRRAQFHGATRATALSDYEIAPRRFKGPAAATEDTAGMEAFQVSPATAEVFGALFGQTEPVSWRAFKDAMVELEFSVLSKDGLVFTG
;
A
#
# COMPACT_ATOMS: atom_id res chain seq x y z
N MET A 1 24.65 2.66 -27.84
CA MET A 1 25.70 2.26 -26.89
C MET A 1 25.48 3.06 -25.61
N ALA A 2 24.71 2.52 -24.67
CA ALA A 2 24.48 3.14 -23.37
C ALA A 2 25.19 2.26 -22.34
N ALA A 3 26.32 2.74 -21.83
CA ALA A 3 26.90 2.20 -20.61
C ALA A 3 26.01 2.68 -19.46
N SER A 4 25.27 1.75 -18.87
CA SER A 4 24.72 1.95 -17.53
C SER A 4 25.89 2.32 -16.63
N ARG A 5 25.84 3.50 -15.97
CA ARG A 5 26.82 3.83 -14.94
C ARG A 5 26.55 2.89 -13.78
N GLU A 6 27.30 1.80 -13.73
CA GLU A 6 27.35 0.86 -12.60
C GLU A 6 27.55 1.66 -11.31
N SER A 7 26.67 1.48 -10.34
CA SER A 7 26.92 1.91 -8.97
C SER A 7 28.26 1.33 -8.53
N PRO A 8 29.19 2.12 -7.95
CA PRO A 8 30.47 1.57 -7.52
C PRO A 8 30.24 0.46 -6.50
N VAL A 9 30.80 -0.72 -6.76
CA VAL A 9 30.79 -1.89 -5.87
C VAL A 9 32.22 -2.17 -5.43
N LEU A 10 32.42 -2.46 -4.15
CA LEU A 10 33.72 -2.87 -3.62
C LEU A 10 34.18 -4.14 -4.34
N GLN A 11 35.39 -4.13 -4.86
CA GLN A 11 35.94 -5.27 -5.60
C GLN A 11 36.36 -6.40 -4.65
N HIS A 12 36.88 -6.05 -3.47
CA HIS A 12 37.35 -6.98 -2.45
C HIS A 12 37.33 -6.32 -1.04
N PRO A 13 37.48 -7.05 0.07
CA PRO A 13 37.37 -6.49 1.44
C PRO A 13 38.33 -5.34 1.77
N GLY A 14 39.49 -5.30 1.11
CA GLY A 14 40.49 -4.23 1.27
C GLY A 14 40.33 -3.05 0.31
N ASP A 15 39.24 -2.98 -0.46
CA ASP A 15 39.06 -1.96 -1.50
C ASP A 15 38.73 -0.61 -0.86
N ALA A 16 39.62 0.38 -1.00
CA ALA A 16 39.44 1.71 -0.42
C ALA A 16 38.68 2.69 -1.34
N SER A 17 38.22 2.26 -2.52
CA SER A 17 37.63 3.12 -3.55
C SER A 17 36.35 3.86 -3.13
N MET A 18 35.67 3.41 -2.07
CA MET A 18 34.45 4.02 -1.54
C MET A 18 34.61 4.63 -0.13
N GLU A 19 35.85 4.96 0.27
CA GLU A 19 36.19 5.69 1.51
C GLU A 19 35.46 5.19 2.78
N ALA A 20 34.44 5.91 3.25
CA ALA A 20 33.74 5.56 4.48
C ALA A 20 32.91 4.28 4.36
N VAL A 21 32.42 3.95 3.15
CA VAL A 21 31.62 2.74 2.90
C VAL A 21 32.49 1.48 2.97
N SER A 22 33.71 1.53 2.43
CA SER A 22 34.65 0.40 2.51
C SER A 22 35.17 0.14 3.92
N ALA A 23 35.25 1.19 4.74
CA ALA A 23 35.61 1.05 6.14
C ALA A 23 34.44 0.48 6.98
N CYS A 24 33.19 0.84 6.65
CA CYS A 24 32.01 0.44 7.41
C CYS A 24 31.46 -0.95 7.04
N VAL A 25 31.54 -1.41 5.78
CA VAL A 25 30.94 -2.68 5.32
C VAL A 25 31.83 -3.38 4.27
N PRO A 26 33.04 -3.85 4.62
CA PRO A 26 33.94 -4.53 3.68
C PRO A 26 33.45 -5.91 3.22
N GLU A 27 32.55 -6.54 3.98
CA GLU A 27 31.99 -7.86 3.69
C GLU A 27 31.14 -7.86 2.42
N ARG A 28 30.64 -6.70 2.00
CA ARG A 28 29.90 -6.54 0.75
C ARG A 28 30.86 -6.21 -0.40
N ASN A 29 31.54 -7.22 -0.91
CA ASN A 29 32.44 -7.07 -2.04
C ASN A 29 32.22 -8.14 -3.13
N LEU A 30 32.50 -7.78 -4.38
CA LEU A 30 32.26 -8.65 -5.55
C LEU A 30 33.04 -9.96 -5.46
N ARG A 31 34.27 -9.93 -4.96
CA ARG A 31 35.09 -11.13 -4.83
C ARG A 31 34.41 -12.17 -3.94
N ASP A 32 33.98 -11.79 -2.75
CA ASP A 32 33.40 -12.75 -1.81
C ASP A 32 31.99 -13.19 -2.24
N LEU A 33 31.20 -12.29 -2.82
CA LEU A 33 29.87 -12.59 -3.37
C LEU A 33 29.89 -13.50 -4.61
N THR A 34 31.00 -13.52 -5.37
CA THR A 34 31.11 -14.35 -6.59
C THR A 34 31.95 -15.61 -6.40
N TYR A 35 32.87 -15.62 -5.42
CA TYR A 35 33.77 -16.75 -5.19
C TYR A 35 33.19 -17.82 -4.26
N ARG A 36 32.24 -17.46 -3.38
CA ARG A 36 31.61 -18.37 -2.43
C ARG A 36 30.10 -18.41 -2.66
N GLU A 37 29.60 -19.54 -3.15
CA GLU A 37 28.19 -19.73 -3.53
C GLU A 37 27.22 -19.40 -2.38
N ASP A 38 27.56 -19.78 -1.14
CA ASP A 38 26.70 -19.58 0.03
C ASP A 38 26.87 -18.21 0.72
N HIS A 39 27.83 -17.38 0.30
CA HIS A 39 28.22 -16.20 1.07
C HIS A 39 27.09 -15.17 1.21
N LEU A 40 26.33 -14.93 0.14
CA LEU A 40 25.18 -14.03 0.20
C LEU A 40 24.08 -14.58 1.12
N MET A 41 23.83 -15.89 1.06
CA MET A 41 22.81 -16.53 1.90
C MET A 41 23.22 -16.53 3.38
N GLU A 42 24.49 -16.79 3.69
CA GLU A 42 25.02 -16.69 5.04
C GLU A 42 24.84 -15.27 5.61
N LEU A 43 25.16 -14.23 4.81
CA LEU A 43 24.97 -12.83 5.22
C LEU A 43 23.50 -12.48 5.46
N LEU A 44 22.60 -12.95 4.59
CA LEU A 44 21.15 -12.75 4.75
C LEU A 44 20.60 -13.46 5.99
N MET A 45 21.05 -14.69 6.24
CA MET A 45 20.64 -15.45 7.42
C MET A 45 21.14 -14.79 8.71
N GLU A 46 22.40 -14.38 8.74
CA GLU A 46 23.00 -13.72 9.91
C GLU A 46 22.33 -12.38 10.20
N ARG A 47 22.18 -11.52 9.19
CA ARG A 47 21.61 -10.17 9.39
C ARG A 47 20.10 -10.16 9.50
N GLY A 48 19.41 -11.10 8.86
CA GLY A 48 17.95 -11.15 8.83
C GLY A 48 17.32 -11.94 9.98
N MET A 49 18.04 -12.90 10.58
CA MET A 49 17.47 -13.78 11.61
C MET A 49 18.06 -13.58 13.02
N SER A 50 19.19 -12.89 13.16
CA SER A 50 19.82 -12.62 14.46
C SER A 50 19.29 -11.33 15.06
N ARG A 51 19.18 -11.27 16.40
CA ARG A 51 18.80 -10.02 17.09
C ARG A 51 19.90 -8.97 16.94
N LEU A 52 19.54 -7.68 16.97
CA LEU A 52 20.53 -6.60 16.89
C LEU A 52 21.53 -6.64 18.04
N THR A 53 21.11 -7.04 19.25
CA THR A 53 22.01 -7.29 20.37
C THR A 53 23.01 -8.40 20.10
N ASP A 54 22.59 -9.44 19.39
CA ASP A 54 23.47 -10.58 19.07
C ASP A 54 24.50 -10.12 18.02
N GLN A 55 24.04 -9.44 16.95
CA GLN A 55 24.92 -8.84 15.92
C GLN A 55 25.91 -7.81 16.51
N TYR A 56 25.51 -7.10 17.57
CA TYR A 56 26.36 -6.15 18.29
C TYR A 56 27.55 -6.85 18.98
N TRP A 57 27.29 -7.96 19.67
CA TRP A 57 28.29 -8.66 20.50
C TRP A 57 29.07 -9.74 19.75
N SER A 58 28.44 -10.46 18.82
CA SER A 58 29.04 -11.59 18.12
C SER A 58 28.59 -11.72 16.66
N ALA A 59 29.49 -12.18 15.81
CA ALA A 59 29.12 -12.77 14.52
C ALA A 59 28.80 -14.26 14.77
N ILE A 60 27.64 -14.75 14.35
CA ILE A 60 27.19 -16.12 14.67
C ILE A 60 28.03 -17.17 13.92
N HIS A 61 28.75 -16.78 12.86
CA HIS A 61 29.70 -17.65 12.17
C HIS A 61 31.04 -16.94 11.90
N ALA A 62 32.12 -17.47 12.48
CA ALA A 62 33.50 -17.01 12.32
C ALA A 62 34.11 -17.26 10.91
N SER A 63 33.28 -17.44 9.88
CA SER A 63 33.72 -17.76 8.51
C SER A 63 34.09 -16.53 7.67
N HIS A 64 33.92 -15.32 8.21
CA HIS A 64 34.19 -14.05 7.52
C HIS A 64 34.96 -13.13 8.47
N GLY A 65 36.11 -12.60 8.04
CA GLY A 65 36.84 -11.50 8.69
C GLY A 65 36.77 -11.44 10.23
N ASP A 66 37.76 -12.02 10.89
CA ASP A 66 38.02 -11.94 12.35
C ASP A 66 36.89 -12.42 13.31
N GLY A 67 35.67 -12.71 12.83
CA GLY A 67 34.56 -13.23 13.66
C GLY A 67 34.01 -12.23 14.67
N LEU A 68 34.08 -10.94 14.37
CA LEU A 68 33.77 -9.85 15.31
C LEU A 68 32.31 -9.39 15.19
N GLY A 69 31.66 -9.14 16.32
CA GLY A 69 30.41 -8.37 16.36
C GLY A 69 30.61 -6.91 15.94
N ASP A 70 29.51 -6.20 15.65
CA ASP A 70 29.56 -4.84 15.12
C ASP A 70 30.29 -3.85 16.03
N TYR A 71 30.17 -3.99 17.35
CA TYR A 71 30.90 -3.15 18.31
C TYR A 71 32.41 -3.28 18.16
N GLU A 72 32.90 -4.53 18.20
CA GLU A 72 34.33 -4.81 18.16
C GLU A 72 34.92 -4.51 16.78
N TYR A 73 34.15 -4.78 15.70
CA TYR A 73 34.54 -4.38 14.35
C TYR A 73 34.71 -2.86 14.24
N VAL A 74 33.71 -2.06 14.65
CA VAL A 74 33.78 -0.59 14.57
C VAL A 74 34.93 -0.07 15.42
N LYS A 75 35.12 -0.59 16.63
CA LYS A 75 36.22 -0.20 17.52
C LYS A 75 37.59 -0.47 16.87
N GLN A 76 37.78 -1.61 16.23
CA GLN A 76 39.00 -1.92 15.50
C GLN A 76 39.17 -1.07 14.24
N ALA A 77 38.09 -0.78 13.51
CA ALA A 77 38.13 0.10 12.35
C ALA A 77 38.48 1.54 12.73
N MET A 78 37.97 2.05 13.86
CA MET A 78 38.36 3.35 14.42
C MET A 78 39.85 3.39 14.77
N ALA A 79 40.36 2.33 15.42
CA ALA A 79 41.75 2.27 15.86
C ALA A 79 42.77 2.06 14.72
N ARG A 80 42.47 1.15 13.78
CA ARG A 80 43.41 0.70 12.74
C ARG A 80 43.25 1.42 11.41
N LYS A 81 42.01 1.79 11.05
CA LYS A 81 41.67 2.39 9.75
C LYS A 81 41.33 3.88 9.86
N GLY A 82 41.39 4.46 11.06
CA GLY A 82 41.07 5.86 11.30
C GLY A 82 39.61 6.22 11.00
N LEU A 83 38.70 5.24 11.09
CA LEU A 83 37.27 5.48 10.89
C LEU A 83 36.77 6.51 11.92
N ARG A 84 36.15 7.58 11.44
CA ARG A 84 35.59 8.62 12.29
C ARG A 84 34.21 9.02 11.78
N TYR A 85 33.32 9.36 12.72
CA TYR A 85 31.96 9.78 12.40
C TYR A 85 31.90 11.17 11.74
N ASP A 86 32.88 12.05 12.02
CA ASP A 86 33.01 13.40 11.42
C ASP A 86 33.25 13.39 9.90
N VAL A 87 33.74 12.28 9.34
CA VAL A 87 33.88 12.05 7.88
C VAL A 87 32.51 11.82 7.22
N LEU A 88 31.49 11.39 7.97
CA LEU A 88 30.14 11.13 7.46
C LEU A 88 29.15 12.28 7.71
N ASN A 89 29.45 13.25 8.58
CA ASN A 89 28.53 14.37 8.86
C ASN A 89 29.24 15.61 9.45
N ARG A 90 29.06 16.81 8.84
CA ARG A 90 29.81 18.06 9.13
C ARG A 90 29.26 18.95 10.26
N LYS A 91 28.26 18.53 11.03
CA LYS A 91 27.71 19.37 12.13
C LYS A 91 28.18 18.90 13.50
N THR A 92 28.81 19.80 14.25
CA THR A 92 29.20 19.62 15.66
C THR A 92 27.96 19.66 16.54
N GLU A 93 27.46 18.48 16.93
CA GLU A 93 26.40 18.31 17.91
C GLU A 93 27.00 18.07 19.33
N PRO A 94 26.21 18.27 20.40
CA PRO A 94 26.66 17.98 21.77
C PRO A 94 27.09 16.52 21.94
N GLY A 95 28.00 16.27 22.90
CA GLY A 95 28.42 14.92 23.30
C GLY A 95 27.28 14.06 23.85
N GLY A 96 27.58 12.84 24.31
CA GLY A 96 26.58 11.90 24.84
C GLY A 96 26.95 10.46 24.55
N TYR A 97 26.01 9.54 24.79
CA TYR A 97 26.26 8.11 24.68
C TYR A 97 25.10 7.40 23.97
N PHE A 98 25.32 6.16 23.54
CA PHE A 98 24.28 5.24 23.09
C PHE A 98 24.27 4.00 23.98
N SER A 99 23.07 3.55 24.34
CA SER A 99 22.87 2.29 25.06
C SER A 99 22.71 1.13 24.09
N PHE A 100 23.33 0.00 24.40
CA PHE A 100 23.24 -1.28 23.69
C PHE A 100 23.06 -2.45 24.68
N VAL A 101 22.50 -2.16 25.87
CA VAL A 101 22.37 -3.09 27.00
C VAL A 101 21.44 -4.26 26.67
N ASP A 102 20.30 -3.98 26.07
CA ASP A 102 19.25 -4.93 25.74
C ASP A 102 18.48 -4.49 24.50
N ASN A 103 17.50 -5.28 24.06
CA ASN A 103 16.69 -4.96 22.88
C ASN A 103 15.74 -3.76 23.09
N GLU A 104 15.41 -3.40 24.33
CA GLU A 104 14.46 -2.33 24.62
C GLU A 104 15.14 -0.96 24.57
N THR A 105 16.39 -0.90 25.01
CA THR A 105 17.22 0.31 25.05
C THR A 105 18.24 0.35 23.93
N TYR A 106 18.21 -0.62 23.00
CA TYR A 106 19.16 -0.75 21.90
C TYR A 106 19.17 0.49 21.01
N GLY A 107 20.33 1.13 20.87
CA GLY A 107 20.49 2.33 20.04
C GLY A 107 19.83 3.58 20.61
N MET A 108 19.38 3.58 21.87
CA MET A 108 18.82 4.76 22.52
C MET A 108 19.93 5.77 22.87
N TYR A 109 19.72 7.03 22.49
CA TYR A 109 20.64 8.11 22.84
C TYR A 109 20.46 8.52 24.31
N VAL A 110 21.58 8.57 25.02
CA VAL A 110 21.67 9.00 26.41
C VAL A 110 22.35 10.37 26.44
N PRO A 111 21.60 11.45 26.76
CA PRO A 111 22.19 12.77 26.83
C PRO A 111 23.18 12.85 28.01
N PRO A 112 24.22 13.70 27.94
CA PRO A 112 25.17 13.90 29.03
C PRO A 112 24.52 14.32 30.35
N SER A 113 23.34 14.96 30.29
CA SER A 113 22.55 15.40 31.44
C SER A 113 21.67 14.30 32.04
N SER A 114 21.68 13.08 31.50
CA SER A 114 20.85 11.99 32.00
C SER A 114 21.30 11.57 33.41
N PRO A 115 20.36 11.30 34.35
CA PRO A 115 20.69 10.75 35.67
C PRO A 115 21.50 9.46 35.60
N MET A 116 21.33 8.69 34.52
CA MET A 116 22.08 7.46 34.25
C MET A 116 23.59 7.72 34.11
N VAL A 117 23.99 8.85 33.55
CA VAL A 117 25.41 9.23 33.38
C VAL A 117 26.08 9.52 34.73
N SER A 118 25.29 9.91 35.74
CA SER A 118 25.78 10.19 37.09
C SER A 118 25.70 8.98 38.03
N ALA A 119 25.23 7.82 37.54
CA ALA A 119 25.13 6.61 38.35
C ALA A 119 26.53 6.00 38.60
N PRO A 120 26.79 5.41 39.78
CA PRO A 120 28.09 4.86 40.13
C PRO A 120 28.55 3.74 39.18
N ASP A 121 27.61 2.99 38.60
CA ASP A 121 27.91 1.85 37.72
C ASP A 121 28.08 2.25 36.24
N PHE A 122 27.87 3.53 35.90
CA PHE A 122 27.88 4.01 34.50
C PHE A 122 29.24 3.79 33.82
N GLN A 123 30.33 3.97 34.55
CA GLN A 123 31.68 3.74 34.05
C GLN A 123 31.90 2.26 33.69
N GLN A 124 31.34 1.35 34.49
CA GLN A 124 31.42 -0.08 34.24
C GLN A 124 30.65 -0.47 32.96
N LEU A 125 29.49 0.16 32.71
CA LEU A 125 28.74 -0.05 31.47
C LEU A 125 29.51 0.42 30.22
N ILE A 126 30.32 1.48 30.35
CA ILE A 126 31.21 1.93 29.26
C ILE A 126 32.34 0.93 29.02
N GLU A 127 32.99 0.46 30.07
CA GLU A 127 34.09 -0.50 29.99
C GLU A 127 33.66 -1.83 29.40
N LEU A 128 32.46 -2.29 29.75
CA LEU A 128 31.86 -3.48 29.18
C LEU A 128 31.41 -3.29 27.72
N GLY A 129 31.29 -2.04 27.25
CA GLY A 129 30.78 -1.72 25.91
C GLY A 129 29.26 -1.76 25.80
N SER A 130 28.53 -1.89 26.92
CA SER A 130 27.06 -1.84 26.95
C SER A 130 26.53 -0.43 26.73
N VAL A 131 27.34 0.59 27.02
CA VAL A 131 27.11 1.98 26.68
C VAL A 131 28.36 2.51 25.97
N VAL A 132 28.21 3.21 24.85
CA VAL A 132 29.36 3.70 24.08
C VAL A 132 29.26 5.18 23.80
N PRO A 133 30.41 5.88 23.60
CA PRO A 133 30.41 7.27 23.20
C PRO A 133 29.58 7.49 21.92
N ARG A 134 28.93 8.65 21.82
CA ARG A 134 28.05 9.05 20.70
C ARG A 134 28.59 8.62 19.34
N ASP A 135 29.83 8.99 19.02
CA ASP A 135 30.39 8.78 17.68
C ASP A 135 30.60 7.29 17.37
N THR A 136 31.01 6.51 18.36
CA THR A 136 31.11 5.05 18.26
C THR A 136 29.73 4.44 18.06
N GLY A 137 28.75 4.83 18.86
CA GLY A 137 27.37 4.34 18.74
C GLY A 137 26.74 4.66 17.39
N LYS A 138 26.95 5.88 16.88
CA LYS A 138 26.46 6.26 15.55
C LYS A 138 27.13 5.46 14.43
N LEU A 139 28.43 5.16 14.51
CA LEU A 139 29.11 4.31 13.53
C LEU A 139 28.56 2.88 13.53
N ILE A 140 28.26 2.33 14.71
CA ILE A 140 27.65 0.99 14.85
C ILE A 140 26.26 0.96 14.22
N LEU A 141 25.39 1.92 14.59
CA LEU A 141 24.05 2.03 14.00
C LEU A 141 24.10 2.27 12.49
N THR A 142 25.06 3.08 12.02
CA THR A 142 25.27 3.32 10.58
C THR A 142 25.64 2.03 9.86
N ARG A 143 26.56 1.22 10.42
CA ARG A 143 26.94 -0.08 9.85
C ARG A 143 25.73 -1.02 9.76
N GLN A 144 24.96 -1.15 10.84
CA GLN A 144 23.79 -2.03 10.88
C GLN A 144 22.69 -1.61 9.91
N MET A 145 22.38 -0.32 9.86
CA MET A 145 21.41 0.24 8.93
C MET A 145 21.86 0.05 7.47
N TYR A 146 23.14 0.30 7.18
CA TYR A 146 23.67 0.16 5.82
C TYR A 146 23.70 -1.31 5.38
N PHE A 147 23.98 -2.26 6.28
CA PHE A 147 23.85 -3.70 5.97
C PHE A 147 22.42 -4.05 5.57
N PHE A 148 21.44 -3.62 6.36
CA PHE A 148 20.04 -3.91 6.10
C PHE A 148 19.56 -3.31 4.77
N GLU A 149 19.80 -2.01 4.57
CA GLU A 149 19.43 -1.32 3.32
C GLU A 149 20.05 -2.00 2.09
N ARG A 150 21.33 -2.35 2.17
CA ARG A 150 22.03 -2.93 1.01
C ARG A 150 21.68 -4.38 0.74
N LEU A 151 21.43 -5.19 1.78
CA LEU A 151 20.94 -6.56 1.59
C LEU A 151 19.50 -6.56 1.06
N SER A 152 18.65 -5.65 1.53
CA SER A 152 17.30 -5.44 0.97
C SER A 152 17.38 -5.12 -0.52
N ASN A 153 18.23 -4.17 -0.91
CA ASN A 153 18.40 -3.85 -2.33
C ASN A 153 18.90 -5.04 -3.17
N ILE A 154 19.79 -5.88 -2.63
CA ILE A 154 20.26 -7.09 -3.34
C ILE A 154 19.12 -8.11 -3.49
N VAL A 155 18.30 -8.30 -2.45
CA VAL A 155 17.13 -9.19 -2.50
C VAL A 155 16.10 -8.66 -3.50
N ASP A 156 15.82 -7.36 -3.48
CA ASP A 156 14.95 -6.71 -4.47
C ASP A 156 15.52 -6.85 -5.88
N ASP A 157 16.82 -6.60 -6.07
CA ASP A 157 17.48 -6.81 -7.35
C ASP A 157 17.37 -8.27 -7.79
N ILE A 158 17.58 -9.27 -6.92
CA ILE A 158 17.42 -10.69 -7.26
C ILE A 158 15.98 -11.04 -7.62
N ILE A 159 15.00 -10.52 -6.87
CA ILE A 159 13.58 -10.75 -7.11
C ILE A 159 13.13 -10.10 -8.44
N THR A 160 13.68 -8.93 -8.76
CA THR A 160 13.36 -8.15 -9.96
C THR A 160 14.19 -8.52 -11.18
N THR A 161 15.38 -9.10 -11.01
CA THR A 161 16.27 -9.56 -12.09
C THR A 161 15.76 -10.90 -12.60
N GLN A 162 14.68 -10.85 -13.36
CA GLN A 162 14.28 -11.93 -14.25
C GLN A 162 14.89 -11.70 -15.65
N PRO A 163 15.21 -12.77 -16.40
CA PRO A 163 15.80 -12.65 -17.73
C PRO A 163 14.97 -11.73 -18.62
N ASP A 164 15.66 -10.84 -19.34
CA ASP A 164 15.07 -9.86 -20.26
C ASP A 164 14.00 -10.53 -21.16
N PRO A 165 12.72 -10.12 -21.07
CA PRO A 165 11.63 -10.69 -21.85
C PRO A 165 11.80 -10.50 -23.36
N ARG A 166 12.72 -9.64 -23.82
CA ARG A 166 13.07 -9.49 -25.24
C ARG A 166 13.95 -10.62 -25.77
N ARG A 167 14.58 -11.40 -24.89
CA ARG A 167 15.52 -12.47 -25.28
C ARG A 167 14.96 -13.88 -25.23
N THR A 168 13.86 -14.10 -24.52
CA THR A 168 13.23 -15.43 -24.39
C THR A 168 11.74 -15.30 -24.70
N GLY A 169 11.34 -15.65 -25.92
CA GLY A 169 9.93 -15.59 -26.32
C GLY A 169 9.07 -16.47 -25.42
N TRP A 170 8.31 -15.86 -24.51
CA TRP A 170 7.40 -16.56 -23.60
C TRP A 170 6.09 -16.93 -24.28
N ALA A 171 5.50 -18.06 -23.86
CA ALA A 171 4.18 -18.49 -24.29
C ALA A 171 3.10 -17.66 -23.57
N ALA A 172 1.90 -17.56 -24.15
CA ALA A 172 0.77 -16.84 -23.56
C ALA A 172 0.40 -17.30 -22.13
N GLY A 173 0.76 -18.52 -21.73
CA GLY A 173 0.56 -19.03 -20.37
C GLY A 173 1.46 -18.37 -19.31
N ASP A 174 2.71 -18.03 -19.65
CA ASP A 174 3.65 -17.44 -18.69
C ASP A 174 3.30 -15.97 -18.38
N LEU A 175 2.76 -15.26 -19.37
CA LEU A 175 2.28 -13.88 -19.21
C LEU A 175 1.05 -13.81 -18.30
N VAL A 176 0.16 -14.79 -18.44
CA VAL A 176 -1.08 -14.91 -17.65
C VAL A 176 -0.76 -15.27 -16.19
N LEU A 177 0.21 -16.16 -15.94
CA LEU A 177 0.71 -16.46 -14.60
C LEU A 177 1.37 -15.24 -13.91
N ARG A 178 2.06 -14.39 -14.67
CA ARG A 178 2.68 -13.15 -14.16
C ARG A 178 1.61 -12.11 -13.79
N GLY A 179 0.64 -11.89 -14.68
CA GLY A 179 -0.52 -11.04 -14.40
C GLY A 179 -1.30 -11.55 -13.18
N ARG A 180 -1.45 -12.87 -13.02
CA ARG A 180 -2.14 -13.44 -11.86
C ARG A 180 -1.47 -13.08 -10.53
N ARG A 181 -0.14 -13.16 -10.42
CA ARG A 181 0.57 -12.82 -9.15
C ARG A 181 0.37 -11.36 -8.76
N GLN A 182 0.62 -10.43 -9.68
CA GLN A 182 0.47 -8.99 -9.42
C GLN A 182 -0.99 -8.62 -9.12
N ASN A 183 -1.94 -9.23 -9.83
CA ASN A 183 -3.36 -9.02 -9.58
C ASN A 183 -3.77 -9.54 -8.19
N MET A 184 -3.28 -10.71 -7.78
CA MET A 184 -3.57 -11.26 -6.44
C MET A 184 -2.99 -10.38 -5.32
N GLU A 185 -1.79 -9.84 -5.50
CA GLU A 185 -1.19 -8.88 -4.56
C GLU A 185 -2.00 -7.58 -4.49
N GLY A 186 -2.40 -7.02 -5.64
CA GLY A 186 -3.24 -5.83 -5.72
C GLY A 186 -4.62 -6.04 -5.09
N LYS A 187 -5.27 -7.16 -5.40
CA LYS A 187 -6.56 -7.56 -4.80
C LYS A 187 -6.47 -7.64 -3.28
N THR A 188 -5.50 -8.39 -2.76
CA THR A 188 -5.32 -8.60 -1.31
C THR A 188 -5.08 -7.27 -0.58
N SER A 189 -4.29 -6.38 -1.18
CA SER A 189 -4.03 -5.05 -0.64
C SER A 189 -5.30 -4.19 -0.56
N LEU A 190 -6.14 -4.22 -1.60
CA LEU A 190 -7.40 -3.45 -1.64
C LEU A 190 -8.47 -4.00 -0.69
N GLU A 191 -8.57 -5.32 -0.55
CA GLU A 191 -9.44 -5.97 0.42
C GLU A 191 -9.01 -5.65 1.86
N ALA A 192 -7.70 -5.70 2.13
CA ALA A 192 -7.14 -5.30 3.42
C ALA A 192 -7.42 -3.82 3.72
N ARG A 193 -7.25 -2.93 2.73
CA ARG A 193 -7.58 -1.51 2.86
C ARG A 193 -9.06 -1.29 3.17
N LEU A 194 -9.97 -1.99 2.49
CA LEU A 194 -11.41 -1.91 2.76
C LEU A 194 -11.72 -2.38 4.20
N ALA A 195 -11.16 -3.52 4.62
CA ALA A 195 -11.35 -4.04 5.97
C ALA A 195 -10.85 -3.07 7.05
N VAL A 196 -9.71 -2.42 6.81
CA VAL A 196 -9.13 -1.41 7.70
C VAL A 196 -10.00 -0.16 7.76
N LEU A 197 -10.49 0.35 6.62
CA LEU A 197 -11.39 1.53 6.60
C LEU A 197 -12.70 1.27 7.34
N SER A 198 -13.23 0.04 7.27
CA SER A 198 -14.46 -0.34 7.98
C SER A 198 -14.26 -0.57 9.49
N SER A 199 -13.01 -0.77 9.95
CA SER A 199 -12.72 -1.18 11.33
C SER A 199 -11.87 -0.18 12.12
N ASN A 200 -11.22 0.78 11.47
CA ASN A 200 -10.36 1.78 12.10
C ASN A 200 -10.92 3.21 11.87
N PRO A 201 -11.63 3.78 12.86
CA PRO A 201 -12.22 5.11 12.79
C PRO A 201 -11.23 6.23 12.46
N ALA A 202 -9.99 6.16 12.99
CA ALA A 202 -8.98 7.20 12.76
C ALA A 202 -8.49 7.21 11.31
N LEU A 203 -8.27 6.03 10.72
CA LEU A 203 -7.89 5.91 9.32
C LEU A 203 -9.05 6.31 8.38
N LEU A 204 -10.28 5.93 8.72
CA LEU A 204 -11.46 6.38 7.99
C LEU A 204 -11.60 7.91 8.02
N SER A 205 -11.46 8.52 9.19
CA SER A 205 -11.49 9.98 9.36
C SER A 205 -10.44 10.67 8.50
N ARG A 206 -9.19 10.18 8.56
CA ARG A 206 -8.06 10.72 7.78
C ARG A 206 -8.32 10.63 6.27
N ASP A 207 -8.80 9.49 5.78
CA ASP A 207 -9.11 9.31 4.37
C ASP A 207 -10.28 10.22 3.95
N VAL A 208 -11.35 10.29 4.73
CA VAL A 208 -12.50 11.16 4.44
C VAL A 208 -12.08 12.63 4.42
N GLU A 209 -11.21 13.08 5.32
CA GLU A 209 -10.65 14.44 5.30
C GLU A 209 -9.77 14.70 4.07
N SER A 210 -8.95 13.72 3.68
CA SER A 210 -8.15 13.79 2.46
C SER A 210 -9.05 13.93 1.22
N TRP A 211 -10.13 13.16 1.15
CA TRP A 211 -11.13 13.27 0.09
C TRP A 211 -11.86 14.62 0.17
N PHE A 212 -12.39 15.01 1.31
CA PHE A 212 -13.09 16.28 1.50
C PHE A 212 -12.24 17.49 1.08
N SER A 213 -10.98 17.55 1.51
CA SER A 213 -10.08 18.68 1.27
C SER A 213 -9.47 18.74 -0.14
N SER A 214 -9.56 17.64 -0.91
CA SER A 214 -9.09 17.57 -2.30
C SER A 214 -10.22 17.67 -3.32
N ARG A 215 -11.44 17.97 -2.87
CA ARG A 215 -12.63 17.96 -3.72
C ARG A 215 -12.51 18.94 -4.90
N PRO A 216 -12.96 18.57 -6.11
CA PRO A 216 -12.85 19.42 -7.30
C PRO A 216 -13.53 20.80 -7.17
N GLU A 217 -14.53 20.92 -6.30
CA GLU A 217 -15.27 22.15 -6.01
C GLU A 217 -14.38 23.27 -5.44
N LEU A 218 -13.28 22.92 -4.77
CA LEU A 218 -12.32 23.89 -4.24
C LEU A 218 -11.37 24.45 -5.30
N VAL A 219 -11.30 23.82 -6.48
CA VAL A 219 -10.47 24.30 -7.59
C VAL A 219 -11.11 25.56 -8.19
N PRO A 220 -10.34 26.66 -8.34
CA PRO A 220 -10.85 27.88 -8.95
C PRO A 220 -11.34 27.66 -10.38
N ASP A 221 -12.44 28.32 -10.76
CA ASP A 221 -12.87 28.41 -12.16
C ASP A 221 -12.06 29.47 -12.94
N ASP A 222 -12.39 29.68 -14.21
CA ASP A 222 -11.74 30.69 -15.07
C ASP A 222 -11.87 32.13 -14.53
N SER A 223 -12.83 32.36 -13.63
CA SER A 223 -13.02 33.65 -12.95
C SER A 223 -12.32 33.71 -11.59
N GLY A 224 -11.53 32.69 -11.23
CA GLY A 224 -10.87 32.57 -9.93
C GLY A 224 -11.80 32.19 -8.78
N ARG A 225 -13.04 31.76 -9.07
CA ARG A 225 -14.04 31.44 -8.04
C ARG A 225 -14.00 29.96 -7.68
N SER A 226 -13.74 29.68 -6.41
CA SER A 226 -13.94 28.36 -5.79
C SER A 226 -15.34 28.29 -5.17
N LEU A 227 -15.92 27.09 -5.08
CA LEU A 227 -17.17 26.89 -4.35
C LEU A 227 -16.91 26.87 -2.83
N PRO A 228 -17.91 27.18 -1.99
CA PRO A 228 -17.73 27.33 -0.55
C PRO A 228 -17.05 26.14 0.16
N GLY A 229 -16.18 26.47 1.12
CA GLY A 229 -15.42 25.54 1.94
C GLY A 229 -16.25 24.67 2.90
N ASP A 230 -17.38 25.20 3.38
CA ASP A 230 -18.00 24.73 4.62
C ASP A 230 -19.41 24.14 4.42
N ALA A 231 -19.73 23.57 3.26
CA ALA A 231 -21.04 22.96 3.09
C ALA A 231 -21.02 21.49 3.56
N ASP A 232 -21.77 21.19 4.63
CA ASP A 232 -21.96 19.88 5.25
C ASP A 232 -22.23 18.75 4.24
N LYS A 233 -22.96 19.06 3.17
CA LYS A 233 -23.21 18.15 2.03
C LYS A 233 -21.93 17.55 1.41
N HIS A 234 -20.80 18.25 1.49
CA HIS A 234 -19.52 17.78 0.93
C HIS A 234 -18.81 16.79 1.85
N ALA A 235 -19.01 16.87 3.16
CA ALA A 235 -18.49 15.89 4.10
C ALA A 235 -19.21 14.55 3.93
N ASN A 236 -20.55 14.58 3.82
CA ASN A 236 -21.36 13.39 3.52
C ASN A 236 -20.94 12.76 2.17
N ALA A 237 -20.73 13.59 1.14
CA ALA A 237 -20.26 13.12 -0.16
C ALA A 237 -18.84 12.55 -0.10
N ALA A 238 -17.96 13.09 0.74
CA ALA A 238 -16.61 12.57 0.92
C ALA A 238 -16.63 11.16 1.53
N VAL A 239 -17.45 10.92 2.57
CA VAL A 239 -17.64 9.57 3.15
C VAL A 239 -18.08 8.58 2.08
N LEU A 240 -19.11 8.92 1.30
CA LEU A 240 -19.61 8.07 0.22
C LEU A 240 -18.54 7.83 -0.87
N ASP A 241 -17.78 8.85 -1.26
CA ASP A 241 -16.76 8.73 -2.30
C ASP A 241 -15.57 7.87 -1.83
N THR A 242 -15.11 8.03 -0.59
CA THR A 242 -14.02 7.24 0.00
C THR A 242 -14.36 5.74 0.01
N LEU A 243 -15.50 5.38 0.61
CA LEU A 243 -15.90 3.98 0.76
C LEU A 243 -16.29 3.34 -0.56
N HIS A 244 -17.02 4.08 -1.40
CA HIS A 244 -17.36 3.56 -2.72
C HIS A 244 -16.14 3.29 -3.59
N ASN A 245 -15.15 4.18 -3.58
CA ASN A 245 -13.95 3.92 -4.39
C ASN A 245 -13.13 2.74 -3.85
N ALA A 246 -13.07 2.55 -2.52
CA ALA A 246 -12.46 1.36 -1.94
C ALA A 246 -13.19 0.06 -2.37
N VAL A 247 -14.52 0.02 -2.22
CA VAL A 247 -15.34 -1.14 -2.65
C VAL A 247 -15.21 -1.38 -4.15
N LYS A 248 -15.33 -0.31 -4.95
CA LYS A 248 -15.25 -0.37 -6.41
C LYS A 248 -13.93 -0.99 -6.88
N SER A 249 -12.80 -0.50 -6.37
CA SER A 249 -11.50 -1.01 -6.79
C SER A 249 -11.29 -2.45 -6.31
N ALA A 250 -11.68 -2.81 -5.08
CA ALA A 250 -11.63 -4.19 -4.61
C ALA A 250 -12.46 -5.13 -5.52
N ALA A 251 -13.68 -4.75 -5.87
CA ALA A 251 -14.55 -5.51 -6.75
C ALA A 251 -13.99 -5.62 -8.19
N ALA A 252 -13.45 -4.54 -8.74
CA ALA A 252 -12.86 -4.55 -10.09
C ALA A 252 -11.68 -5.51 -10.20
N TRP A 253 -10.79 -5.53 -9.20
CA TRP A 253 -9.63 -6.43 -9.20
C TRP A 253 -10.02 -7.88 -8.88
N SER A 254 -11.02 -8.12 -8.02
CA SER A 254 -11.63 -9.45 -7.87
C SER A 254 -12.19 -9.99 -9.18
N TYR A 255 -12.87 -9.12 -9.94
CA TYR A 255 -13.40 -9.49 -11.25
C TYR A 255 -12.29 -9.86 -12.25
N VAL A 256 -11.19 -9.10 -12.28
CA VAL A 256 -10.00 -9.43 -13.08
C VAL A 256 -9.43 -10.79 -12.68
N THR A 257 -9.36 -11.10 -11.37
CA THR A 257 -8.90 -12.42 -10.89
C THR A 257 -9.75 -13.55 -11.45
N GLU A 258 -11.06 -13.45 -11.31
CA GLU A 258 -11.96 -14.49 -11.78
C GLU A 258 -11.96 -14.63 -13.32
N LEU A 259 -11.82 -13.52 -14.05
CA LEU A 259 -11.67 -13.55 -15.51
C LEU A 259 -10.38 -14.27 -15.94
N LEU A 260 -9.27 -14.03 -15.25
CA LEU A 260 -8.00 -14.71 -15.50
C LEU A 260 -8.11 -16.20 -15.23
N GLU A 261 -8.70 -16.61 -14.11
CA GLU A 261 -8.89 -18.02 -13.76
C GLU A 261 -9.73 -18.76 -14.82
N ARG A 262 -10.79 -18.11 -15.32
CA ARG A 262 -11.59 -18.65 -16.43
C ARG A 262 -10.81 -18.70 -17.74
N ALA A 263 -9.94 -17.73 -18.02
CA ALA A 263 -9.12 -17.72 -19.23
C ALA A 263 -8.03 -18.79 -19.21
N GLU A 264 -7.49 -19.10 -18.02
CA GLU A 264 -6.54 -20.19 -17.75
C GLU A 264 -7.19 -21.57 -17.81
N SER A 265 -8.49 -21.67 -17.52
CA SER A 265 -9.19 -22.96 -17.51
C SER A 265 -8.99 -23.71 -18.84
N GLY A 266 -8.63 -24.99 -18.75
CA GLY A 266 -8.37 -25.85 -19.92
C GLY A 266 -9.59 -26.05 -20.83
N ASP A 267 -10.78 -25.73 -20.31
CA ASP A 267 -12.06 -25.85 -21.00
C ASP A 267 -12.39 -24.64 -21.88
N ALA A 268 -11.66 -23.52 -21.73
CA ALA A 268 -11.88 -22.32 -22.52
C ALA A 268 -11.30 -22.47 -23.94
N ASP A 269 -12.19 -22.48 -24.94
CA ASP A 269 -11.74 -22.43 -26.32
C ASP A 269 -11.07 -21.09 -26.68
N SER A 270 -10.32 -21.06 -27.78
CA SER A 270 -9.57 -19.88 -28.23
C SER A 270 -10.43 -18.62 -28.44
N TYR A 271 -11.72 -18.76 -28.77
CA TYR A 271 -12.62 -17.64 -28.97
C TYR A 271 -13.12 -17.10 -27.63
N TYR A 272 -13.53 -17.98 -26.72
CA TYR A 272 -13.92 -17.61 -25.36
C TYR A 272 -12.77 -16.96 -24.59
N ARG A 273 -11.56 -17.52 -24.69
CA ARG A 273 -10.35 -16.92 -24.13
C ARG A 273 -10.11 -15.52 -24.68
N GLY A 274 -10.33 -15.30 -25.98
CA GLY A 274 -10.24 -13.97 -26.58
C GLY A 274 -11.24 -12.96 -26.01
N LEU A 275 -12.48 -13.38 -25.71
CA LEU A 275 -13.48 -12.54 -25.06
C LEU A 275 -13.07 -12.18 -23.62
N LEU A 276 -12.59 -13.16 -22.85
CA LEU A 276 -12.14 -12.94 -21.47
C LEU A 276 -10.95 -11.98 -21.41
N LEU A 277 -9.95 -12.15 -22.30
CA LEU A 277 -8.80 -11.24 -22.39
C LEU A 277 -9.21 -9.81 -22.80
N GLN A 278 -10.19 -9.69 -23.71
CA GLN A 278 -10.75 -8.39 -24.05
C GLN A 278 -11.41 -7.73 -22.84
N GLU A 279 -12.15 -8.48 -22.03
CA GLU A 279 -12.81 -7.96 -20.84
C GLU A 279 -11.81 -7.56 -19.74
N ILE A 280 -10.75 -8.34 -19.54
CA ILE A 280 -9.65 -7.95 -18.63
C ILE A 280 -9.06 -6.61 -19.07
N SER A 281 -8.74 -6.46 -20.36
CA SER A 281 -8.24 -5.20 -20.91
C SER A 281 -9.22 -4.04 -20.65
N ASN A 282 -10.52 -4.30 -20.81
CA ASN A 282 -11.57 -3.33 -20.57
C ASN A 282 -11.54 -2.80 -19.13
N VAL A 283 -11.50 -3.71 -18.16
CA VAL A 283 -11.50 -3.39 -16.72
C VAL A 283 -10.22 -2.67 -16.30
N CYS A 284 -9.05 -3.07 -16.81
CA CYS A 284 -7.77 -2.44 -16.44
C CYS A 284 -7.71 -0.97 -16.85
N HIS A 285 -8.14 -0.66 -18.06
CA HIS A 285 -8.19 0.72 -18.54
C HIS A 285 -9.28 1.54 -17.85
N TYR A 286 -10.37 0.90 -17.42
CA TYR A 286 -11.36 1.53 -16.55
C TYR A 286 -10.76 1.92 -15.18
N GLU A 287 -10.00 1.02 -14.56
CA GLU A 287 -9.25 1.33 -13.33
C GLU A 287 -8.17 2.39 -13.57
N PHE A 288 -7.48 2.38 -14.72
CA PHE A 288 -6.52 3.42 -15.09
C PHE A 288 -7.16 4.81 -15.14
N ALA A 289 -8.33 4.93 -15.77
CA ALA A 289 -9.06 6.21 -15.79
C ALA A 289 -9.49 6.64 -14.37
N GLY A 290 -9.84 5.67 -13.51
CA GLY A 290 -10.11 5.88 -12.09
C GLY A 290 -8.90 6.42 -11.32
N GLY A 291 -7.77 5.70 -11.37
CA GLY A 291 -6.53 6.09 -10.72
C GLY A 291 -5.99 7.42 -11.21
N GLN A 292 -6.07 7.71 -12.51
CA GLN A 292 -5.71 9.02 -13.05
C GLN A 292 -6.60 10.13 -12.48
N SER A 293 -7.89 9.87 -12.31
CA SER A 293 -8.83 10.85 -11.75
C SER A 293 -8.57 11.09 -10.25
N ALA A 294 -8.22 10.05 -9.50
CA ALA A 294 -7.81 10.15 -8.11
C ALA A 294 -6.51 10.96 -7.96
N LEU A 295 -5.50 10.69 -8.79
CA LEU A 295 -4.27 11.48 -8.83
C LEU A 295 -4.56 12.95 -9.13
N ARG A 296 -5.35 13.21 -10.18
CA ARG A 296 -5.73 14.58 -10.58
C ARG A 296 -6.40 15.32 -9.43
N ARG A 297 -7.28 14.66 -8.68
CA ARG A 297 -7.97 15.23 -7.51
C ARG A 297 -6.95 15.73 -6.49
N HIS A 298 -6.04 14.86 -6.04
CA HIS A 298 -5.07 15.21 -5.01
C HIS A 298 -4.08 16.28 -5.47
N VAL A 299 -3.55 16.18 -6.69
CA VAL A 299 -2.60 17.16 -7.25
C VAL A 299 -3.27 18.52 -7.50
N SER A 300 -4.59 18.55 -7.74
CA SER A 300 -5.31 19.81 -7.94
C SER A 300 -5.48 20.62 -6.66
N LYS A 301 -5.31 20.01 -5.49
CA LYS A 301 -5.48 20.66 -4.18
C LYS A 301 -4.47 21.81 -4.03
N GLY A 302 -4.97 23.04 -3.97
CA GLY A 302 -4.14 24.24 -3.82
C GLY A 302 -3.24 24.55 -5.03
N SER A 303 -3.41 23.85 -6.16
CA SER A 303 -2.57 24.03 -7.34
C SER A 303 -3.14 25.06 -8.30
N LYS A 304 -2.29 25.99 -8.74
CA LYS A 304 -2.62 26.99 -9.78
C LYS A 304 -2.70 26.41 -11.20
N TRP A 305 -2.27 25.16 -11.37
CA TRP A 305 -2.19 24.47 -12.67
C TRP A 305 -3.45 23.69 -13.00
N PHE A 306 -4.51 23.85 -12.21
CA PHE A 306 -5.81 23.28 -12.49
C PHE A 306 -6.86 24.38 -12.52
N ARG A 307 -7.86 24.15 -13.36
CA ARG A 307 -9.06 24.99 -13.46
C ARG A 307 -10.29 24.10 -13.41
N ARG A 308 -11.31 24.56 -12.71
CA ARG A 308 -12.64 23.96 -12.73
C ARG A 308 -13.36 24.44 -13.99
N VAL A 309 -14.00 23.52 -14.71
CA VAL A 309 -14.87 23.85 -15.84
C VAL A 309 -16.27 24.16 -15.26
N PRO A 310 -16.78 25.39 -15.38
CA PRO A 310 -18.10 25.74 -14.86
C PRO A 310 -19.19 24.85 -15.46
N ASP A 311 -20.12 24.39 -14.62
CA ASP A 311 -21.32 23.62 -15.00
C ASP A 311 -21.05 22.33 -15.79
N ALA A 312 -19.79 21.87 -15.82
CA ALA A 312 -19.40 20.63 -16.46
C ALA A 312 -19.16 19.56 -15.41
N CYS A 313 -19.91 18.48 -15.51
CA CYS A 313 -19.62 17.23 -14.80
C CYS A 313 -19.01 16.21 -15.75
N ASP A 314 -18.18 15.31 -15.21
CA ASP A 314 -17.73 14.13 -15.92
C ASP A 314 -18.88 13.12 -16.10
N ALA A 315 -18.59 12.03 -16.81
CA ALA A 315 -19.53 10.93 -17.00
C ALA A 315 -19.84 10.18 -15.69
N ALA A 316 -19.30 10.60 -14.54
CA ALA A 316 -19.61 10.13 -13.20
C ALA A 316 -20.29 11.23 -12.36
N GLY A 317 -20.75 12.34 -12.95
CA GLY A 317 -21.42 13.43 -12.27
C GLY A 317 -20.54 14.29 -11.35
N ASN A 318 -19.23 14.06 -11.34
CA ASN A 318 -18.29 14.87 -10.56
C ASN A 318 -17.91 16.12 -11.33
N VAL A 319 -17.69 17.21 -10.60
CA VAL A 319 -17.21 18.48 -11.18
C VAL A 319 -15.91 18.25 -11.95
N ARG A 320 -15.88 18.70 -13.21
CA ARG A 320 -14.74 18.48 -14.10
C ARG A 320 -13.63 19.50 -13.87
N THR A 321 -12.40 19.02 -13.69
CA THR A 321 -11.18 19.83 -13.67
C THR A 321 -10.29 19.52 -14.86
N THR A 322 -9.58 20.52 -15.36
CA THR A 322 -8.59 20.40 -16.43
C THR A 322 -7.27 21.05 -16.01
N VAL A 323 -6.17 20.54 -16.55
CA VAL A 323 -4.86 21.18 -16.40
C VAL A 323 -4.91 22.53 -17.13
N SER A 324 -4.47 23.60 -16.48
CA SER A 324 -4.43 24.97 -16.99
C SER A 324 -3.00 25.41 -17.29
N GLY A 325 -2.85 26.36 -18.23
CA GLY A 325 -1.57 27.00 -18.55
C GLY A 325 -0.67 26.22 -19.51
N ARG A 326 0.49 26.81 -19.84
CA ARG A 326 1.55 26.17 -20.63
C ARG A 326 2.48 25.41 -19.69
N VAL A 327 2.39 24.09 -19.72
CA VAL A 327 3.13 23.20 -18.82
C VAL A 327 4.58 23.01 -19.30
N GLU A 328 4.87 23.32 -20.56
CA GLU A 328 6.16 23.05 -21.23
C GLU A 328 7.34 23.77 -20.57
N GLY A 329 7.12 24.95 -19.98
CA GLY A 329 8.15 25.71 -19.27
C GLY A 329 8.59 25.06 -17.94
N LEU A 330 7.81 24.13 -17.40
CA LEU A 330 8.12 23.43 -16.15
C LEU A 330 9.19 22.36 -16.35
N ALA A 331 9.36 21.81 -17.54
CA ALA A 331 10.33 20.73 -17.79
C ALA A 331 11.78 21.10 -17.40
N GLY A 332 12.14 22.38 -17.45
CA GLY A 332 13.46 22.87 -17.02
C GLY A 332 13.51 23.53 -15.64
N SER A 333 12.36 23.90 -15.05
CA SER A 333 12.30 24.64 -13.78
C SER A 333 11.78 23.80 -12.62
N ASP A 334 10.74 22.99 -12.84
CA ASP A 334 10.19 22.02 -11.90
C ASP A 334 9.82 20.73 -12.67
N PRO A 335 10.81 19.85 -12.92
CA PRO A 335 10.61 18.61 -13.66
C PRO A 335 9.61 17.65 -12.98
N GLN A 336 9.59 17.63 -11.64
CA GLN A 336 8.66 16.81 -10.88
C GLN A 336 7.21 17.21 -11.17
N LEU A 337 6.90 18.49 -11.01
CA LEU A 337 5.57 19.01 -11.28
C LEU A 337 5.18 18.82 -12.74
N TYR A 338 6.12 18.97 -13.67
CA TYR A 338 5.89 18.70 -15.09
C TYR A 338 5.44 17.24 -15.33
N TYR A 339 6.16 16.25 -14.77
CA TYR A 339 5.79 14.84 -14.94
C TYR A 339 4.45 14.49 -14.28
N VAL A 340 4.20 15.00 -13.08
CA VAL A 340 2.92 14.78 -12.38
C VAL A 340 1.74 15.40 -13.16
N LEU A 341 1.89 16.60 -13.71
CA LEU A 341 0.85 17.23 -14.54
C LEU A 341 0.63 16.47 -15.86
N ARG A 342 1.67 15.87 -16.45
CA ARG A 342 1.53 14.98 -17.61
C ARG A 342 0.74 13.72 -17.27
N LEU A 343 0.96 13.13 -16.10
CA LEU A 343 0.16 11.99 -15.62
C LEU A 343 -1.31 12.36 -15.44
N CYS A 344 -1.60 13.59 -15.00
CA CYS A 344 -2.96 14.10 -14.82
C CYS A 344 -3.68 14.47 -16.12
N HIS A 345 -3.00 14.51 -17.27
CA HIS A 345 -3.59 14.98 -18.53
C HIS A 345 -4.58 13.96 -19.13
N GLN A 346 -5.73 14.42 -19.65
CA GLN A 346 -6.79 13.53 -20.17
C GLN A 346 -6.33 12.64 -21.34
N ASP A 347 -5.39 13.13 -22.15
CA ASP A 347 -4.87 12.39 -23.31
C ASP A 347 -3.71 11.42 -22.98
N THR A 348 -3.37 11.28 -21.70
CA THR A 348 -2.33 10.35 -21.25
C THR A 348 -2.91 8.95 -21.18
N THR A 349 -2.48 8.09 -22.10
CA THR A 349 -2.80 6.65 -22.12
C THR A 349 -1.96 5.91 -21.09
N ALA A 350 -2.35 4.68 -20.73
CA ALA A 350 -1.56 3.83 -19.83
C ALA A 350 -0.10 3.64 -20.29
N ALA A 351 0.12 3.48 -21.60
CA ALA A 351 1.47 3.39 -22.16
C ALA A 351 2.29 4.67 -21.91
N LYS A 352 1.72 5.85 -22.24
CA LYS A 352 2.37 7.15 -22.00
C LYS A 352 2.57 7.40 -20.50
N ALA A 353 1.61 6.99 -19.67
CA ALA A 353 1.70 7.13 -18.22
C ALA A 353 2.91 6.38 -17.69
N GLY A 354 3.17 5.17 -18.20
CA GLY A 354 4.36 4.41 -17.85
C GLY A 354 5.66 5.16 -18.17
N ASP A 355 5.73 5.84 -19.32
CA ASP A 355 6.93 6.61 -19.69
C ASP A 355 7.16 7.81 -18.78
N TRP A 356 6.08 8.43 -18.30
CA TRP A 356 6.14 9.54 -17.34
C TRP A 356 6.49 9.06 -15.93
N LEU A 357 5.96 7.92 -15.51
CA LEU A 357 6.29 7.29 -14.22
C LEU A 357 7.76 6.88 -14.16
N GLU A 358 8.30 6.35 -15.25
CA GLU A 358 9.72 6.01 -15.36
C GLU A 358 10.61 7.25 -15.22
N LYS A 359 10.29 8.35 -15.92
CA LYS A 359 11.01 9.63 -15.77
C LYS A 359 10.91 10.22 -14.36
N LEU A 360 9.75 10.07 -13.71
CA LEU A 360 9.57 10.52 -12.34
C LEU A 360 10.39 9.66 -11.36
N SER A 361 10.41 8.34 -11.56
CA SER A 361 11.24 7.41 -10.78
C SER A 361 12.73 7.73 -10.94
N ASP A 362 13.20 7.97 -12.17
CA ASP A 362 14.59 8.35 -12.44
C ASP A 362 14.95 9.68 -11.77
N LEU A 363 14.02 10.65 -11.76
CA LEU A 363 14.20 11.92 -11.05
C LEU A 363 14.34 11.69 -9.55
N HIS A 364 13.47 10.89 -8.93
CA HIS A 364 13.53 10.59 -7.50
C HIS A 364 14.78 9.79 -7.12
N LYS A 365 15.25 8.89 -7.97
CA LYS A 365 16.53 8.19 -7.77
C LYS A 365 17.72 9.13 -7.83
N ALA A 366 17.72 10.07 -8.78
CA ALA A 366 18.78 11.06 -8.92
C ALA A 366 18.73 12.14 -7.82
N GLN A 367 17.53 12.48 -7.35
CA GLN A 367 17.26 13.54 -6.38
C GLN A 367 16.21 13.10 -5.36
N PRO A 368 16.58 12.32 -4.33
CA PRO A 368 15.62 11.81 -3.34
C PRO A 368 14.84 12.90 -2.60
N ALA A 369 15.43 14.08 -2.40
CA ALA A 369 14.77 15.22 -1.77
C ALA A 369 13.53 15.72 -2.56
N GLU A 370 13.46 15.49 -3.88
CA GLU A 370 12.27 15.85 -4.66
C GLU A 370 11.08 14.96 -4.28
N ARG A 371 11.32 13.69 -3.93
CA ARG A 371 10.29 12.75 -3.47
C ARG A 371 9.61 13.24 -2.19
N GLU A 372 10.38 13.79 -1.26
CA GLU A 372 9.86 14.33 0.01
C GLU A 372 8.95 15.56 -0.16
N ARG A 373 8.98 16.21 -1.34
CA ARG A 373 8.10 17.34 -1.66
C ARG A 373 6.68 16.92 -2.05
N ILE A 374 6.45 15.63 -2.35
CA ILE A 374 5.13 15.10 -2.70
C ILE A 374 4.36 14.81 -1.41
N SER A 375 3.10 15.25 -1.34
CA SER A 375 2.26 14.97 -0.17
C SER A 375 1.91 13.48 -0.06
N GLU A 376 1.63 12.99 1.16
CA GLU A 376 1.25 11.57 1.39
C GLU A 376 0.07 11.13 0.51
N ALA A 377 -0.93 12.00 0.32
CA ALA A 377 -2.10 11.71 -0.50
C ALA A 377 -1.78 11.65 -2.01
N GLU A 378 -0.91 12.52 -2.51
CA GLU A 378 -0.43 12.46 -3.89
C GLU A 378 0.45 11.22 -4.12
N LEU A 379 1.30 10.88 -3.15
CA LEU A 379 2.16 9.70 -3.21
C LEU A 379 1.31 8.42 -3.22
N GLY A 380 0.28 8.33 -2.39
CA GLY A 380 -0.67 7.22 -2.39
C GLY A 380 -1.37 7.07 -3.75
N ALA A 381 -1.89 8.16 -4.31
CA ALA A 381 -2.53 8.14 -5.62
C ALA A 381 -1.55 7.82 -6.78
N LEU A 382 -0.29 8.26 -6.68
CA LEU A 382 0.78 7.91 -7.62
C LEU A 382 1.14 6.43 -7.54
N ALA A 383 1.18 5.86 -6.33
CA ALA A 383 1.46 4.44 -6.12
C ALA A 383 0.35 3.58 -6.75
N GLU A 384 -0.93 3.89 -6.47
CA GLU A 384 -2.07 3.20 -7.08
C GLU A 384 -2.04 3.26 -8.61
N LEU A 385 -1.80 4.45 -9.19
CA LEU A 385 -1.69 4.61 -10.64
C LEU A 385 -0.51 3.82 -11.21
N SER A 386 0.62 3.79 -10.51
CA SER A 386 1.81 3.03 -10.92
C SER A 386 1.54 1.53 -10.94
N SER A 387 0.85 1.00 -9.93
CA SER A 387 0.44 -0.41 -9.89
C SER A 387 -0.47 -0.76 -11.07
N ILE A 388 -1.47 0.07 -11.38
CA ILE A 388 -2.36 -0.14 -12.53
C ILE A 388 -1.58 -0.10 -13.85
N VAL A 389 -0.68 0.87 -14.03
CA VAL A 389 0.11 1.02 -15.25
C VAL A 389 1.10 -0.14 -15.42
N GLY A 390 1.75 -0.58 -14.35
CA GLY A 390 2.61 -1.75 -14.33
C GLY A 390 1.86 -2.99 -14.80
N TYR A 391 0.68 -3.21 -14.24
CA TYR A 391 -0.20 -4.31 -14.63
C TYR A 391 -0.60 -4.24 -16.12
N ILE A 392 -1.01 -3.07 -16.61
CA ILE A 392 -1.38 -2.89 -18.04
C ILE A 392 -0.18 -3.12 -18.96
N ARG A 393 1.01 -2.63 -18.61
CA ARG A 393 2.24 -2.84 -19.40
C ARG A 393 2.54 -4.33 -19.53
N ASP A 394 2.45 -5.05 -18.41
CA ASP A 394 2.67 -6.49 -18.37
C ASP A 394 1.58 -7.28 -19.14
N MET A 395 0.36 -6.76 -19.23
CA MET A 395 -0.77 -7.40 -19.92
C MET A 395 -0.98 -6.95 -21.38
N SER A 396 -0.13 -6.08 -21.93
CA SER A 396 -0.44 -5.35 -23.17
C SER A 396 -0.51 -6.21 -24.44
N PHE A 397 -1.74 -6.62 -24.83
CA PHE A 397 -2.14 -6.84 -26.22
C PHE A 397 -3.55 -6.28 -26.49
N THR A 398 -3.56 -5.19 -27.28
CA THR A 398 -4.61 -4.77 -28.24
C THR A 398 -6.04 -4.50 -27.72
N MET A 399 -6.41 -3.21 -27.68
CA MET A 399 -7.69 -2.61 -28.15
C MET A 399 -8.39 -1.67 -27.16
N SER A 400 -8.97 -0.61 -27.71
CA SER A 400 -9.49 0.59 -27.07
C SER A 400 -10.95 0.49 -26.60
N LEU A 401 -11.26 1.27 -25.56
CA LEU A 401 -12.52 1.23 -24.81
C LEU A 401 -13.49 2.39 -25.06
N PRO A 402 -14.80 2.15 -24.82
CA PRO A 402 -15.83 3.17 -24.63
C PRO A 402 -16.11 3.45 -23.12
N PRO A 403 -16.79 4.56 -22.79
CA PRO A 403 -17.04 4.99 -21.41
C PRO A 403 -18.38 4.46 -20.85
N LEU A 404 -18.51 4.26 -19.53
CA LEU A 404 -19.79 4.42 -18.77
C LEU A 404 -19.72 4.21 -17.23
N TRP A 405 -20.28 5.16 -16.46
CA TRP A 405 -21.42 5.05 -15.50
C TRP A 405 -21.55 6.40 -14.76
N THR A 406 -22.71 7.07 -14.91
CA THR A 406 -23.04 8.39 -14.35
C THR A 406 -23.54 8.34 -12.91
N ARG A 407 -22.72 8.86 -11.98
CA ARG A 407 -23.07 9.13 -10.57
C ARG A 407 -23.71 10.52 -10.46
N GLY A 408 -24.98 10.63 -10.87
CA GLY A 408 -25.69 11.93 -10.86
C GLY A 408 -26.52 12.24 -9.62
N GLU A 409 -27.05 11.22 -8.93
CA GLU A 409 -28.26 11.44 -8.11
C GLU A 409 -28.18 11.02 -6.64
N LEU A 410 -27.24 10.17 -6.23
CA LEU A 410 -27.16 9.68 -4.84
C LEU A 410 -26.61 10.70 -3.83
N LYS A 411 -25.80 11.67 -4.27
CA LYS A 411 -25.07 12.58 -3.35
C LYS A 411 -25.96 13.63 -2.68
N LYS A 412 -27.12 13.97 -3.26
CA LYS A 412 -27.93 15.12 -2.81
C LYS A 412 -28.78 14.83 -1.57
N ASP A 413 -29.10 13.55 -1.34
CA ASP A 413 -30.06 13.13 -0.32
C ASP A 413 -29.38 12.45 0.89
N LEU A 414 -28.06 12.26 0.86
CA LEU A 414 -27.32 11.60 1.93
C LEU A 414 -27.07 12.57 3.09
N ASP A 415 -27.63 12.27 4.25
CA ASP A 415 -27.40 13.00 5.49
C ASP A 415 -26.62 12.14 6.50
N LEU A 416 -25.40 12.58 6.82
CA LEU A 416 -24.54 12.00 7.86
C LEU A 416 -24.12 13.08 8.87
N GLY A 417 -24.88 14.18 8.99
CA GLY A 417 -24.53 15.32 9.83
C GLY A 417 -24.22 14.95 11.29
N ASP A 418 -25.00 14.03 11.84
CA ASP A 418 -24.84 13.56 13.22
C ASP A 418 -23.53 12.79 13.47
N TYR A 419 -22.85 12.32 12.42
CA TYR A 419 -21.71 11.40 12.56
C TYR A 419 -20.43 11.90 11.88
N ALA A 420 -20.54 12.61 10.76
CA ALA A 420 -19.42 12.90 9.86
C ALA A 420 -19.21 14.39 9.60
N VAL A 421 -19.94 15.27 10.29
CA VAL A 421 -19.81 16.73 10.16
C VAL A 421 -19.40 17.33 11.51
N PRO A 422 -18.21 17.95 11.62
CA PRO A 422 -17.11 17.97 10.63
C PRO A 422 -16.51 16.56 10.41
N ALA A 423 -15.73 16.37 9.34
CA ALA A 423 -15.14 15.05 9.01
C ALA A 423 -14.31 14.45 10.15
N SER A 424 -13.67 15.29 10.98
CA SER A 424 -12.92 14.90 12.17
C SER A 424 -13.78 14.19 13.23
N LYS A 425 -15.11 14.39 13.20
CA LYS A 425 -16.08 13.74 14.09
C LYS A 425 -16.08 12.23 13.93
N LEU A 426 -15.65 11.69 12.78
CA LEU A 426 -15.53 10.26 12.56
C LEU A 426 -14.54 9.58 13.51
N SER A 427 -13.61 10.33 14.11
CA SER A 427 -12.69 9.82 15.12
C SER A 427 -13.31 9.71 16.52
N GLU A 428 -14.52 10.27 16.74
CA GLU A 428 -15.23 10.16 18.01
C GLU A 428 -15.78 8.74 18.22
N PRO A 429 -15.85 8.25 19.48
CA PRO A 429 -16.38 6.92 19.77
C PRO A 429 -17.81 6.74 19.24
N GLY A 430 -18.06 5.70 18.44
CA GLY A 430 -19.38 5.39 17.88
C GLY A 430 -19.75 6.18 16.62
N ALA A 431 -18.99 7.22 16.26
CA ALA A 431 -19.32 8.09 15.13
C ALA A 431 -19.03 7.41 13.78
N ALA A 432 -17.89 6.74 13.65
CA ALA A 432 -17.57 5.95 12.46
C ALA A 432 -18.58 4.81 12.24
N GLU A 433 -18.92 4.04 13.28
CA GLU A 433 -19.92 2.97 13.14
C GLU A 433 -21.29 3.53 12.77
N GLY A 434 -21.70 4.64 13.40
CA GLY A 434 -22.95 5.32 13.09
C GLY A 434 -23.02 5.83 11.64
N ALA A 435 -21.92 6.41 11.14
CA ALA A 435 -21.81 6.85 9.75
C ALA A 435 -21.90 5.69 8.75
N LEU A 436 -21.20 4.57 9.03
CA LEU A 436 -21.22 3.37 8.19
C LEU A 436 -22.62 2.72 8.17
N ASP A 437 -23.28 2.61 9.33
CA ASP A 437 -24.64 2.08 9.44
C ASP A 437 -25.66 2.97 8.72
N ALA A 438 -25.53 4.29 8.85
CA ALA A 438 -26.39 5.26 8.16
C ALA A 438 -26.19 5.22 6.64
N LEU A 439 -24.95 5.11 6.17
CA LEU A 439 -24.64 4.96 4.76
C LEU A 439 -25.21 3.65 4.20
N ASN A 440 -25.06 2.53 4.91
CA ASN A 440 -25.63 1.24 4.51
C ASN A 440 -27.15 1.33 4.36
N ARG A 441 -27.85 1.92 5.34
CA ARG A 441 -29.31 2.15 5.27
C ARG A 441 -29.69 3.01 4.07
N PHE A 442 -28.99 4.12 3.87
CA PHE A 442 -29.22 5.01 2.73
C PHE A 442 -29.07 4.28 1.38
N VAL A 443 -28.04 3.44 1.23
CA VAL A 443 -27.81 2.67 0.01
C VAL A 443 -28.91 1.63 -0.20
N VAL A 444 -29.34 0.91 0.86
CA VAL A 444 -30.46 -0.04 0.78
C VAL A 444 -31.76 0.69 0.36
N ASP A 445 -32.03 1.85 0.93
CA ASP A 445 -33.23 2.64 0.63
C ASP A 445 -33.24 3.13 -0.83
N LYS A 446 -32.09 3.60 -1.35
CA LYS A 446 -31.98 4.20 -2.69
C LYS A 446 -31.68 3.20 -3.81
N ALA A 447 -31.05 2.06 -3.50
CA ALA A 447 -30.57 1.09 -4.49
C ALA A 447 -31.16 -0.32 -4.32
N GLY A 448 -31.91 -0.57 -3.24
CA GLY A 448 -32.62 -1.83 -2.98
C GLY A 448 -31.76 -2.93 -2.32
N THR A 449 -30.46 -2.72 -2.13
CA THR A 449 -29.54 -3.66 -1.47
C THR A 449 -28.30 -2.91 -0.95
N LYS A 450 -27.40 -3.59 -0.23
CA LYS A 450 -26.16 -2.99 0.27
C LYS A 450 -25.14 -2.74 -0.85
N LEU A 451 -24.18 -1.85 -0.58
CA LEU A 451 -23.17 -1.46 -1.57
C LEU A 451 -22.34 -2.65 -2.10
N GLY A 452 -21.90 -3.56 -1.23
CA GLY A 452 -21.13 -4.72 -1.66
C GLY A 452 -21.91 -5.67 -2.58
N PHE A 453 -23.17 -5.95 -2.23
CA PHE A 453 -24.08 -6.74 -3.09
C PHE A 453 -24.35 -6.11 -4.44
N LEU A 454 -24.35 -4.77 -4.56
CA LEU A 454 -24.47 -4.10 -5.86
C LEU A 454 -23.30 -4.43 -6.80
N TYR A 455 -22.10 -4.59 -6.25
CA TYR A 455 -20.91 -4.94 -7.02
C TYR A 455 -20.86 -6.43 -7.32
N GLU A 456 -21.26 -7.30 -6.40
CA GLU A 456 -21.43 -8.74 -6.66
C GLU A 456 -22.45 -8.97 -7.79
N ASP A 457 -23.62 -8.34 -7.71
CA ASP A 457 -24.64 -8.41 -8.77
C ASP A 457 -24.09 -7.91 -10.12
N LEU A 458 -23.29 -6.84 -10.10
CA LEU A 458 -22.68 -6.28 -11.30
C LEU A 458 -21.65 -7.24 -11.91
N ILE A 459 -20.83 -7.88 -11.09
CA ILE A 459 -19.86 -8.89 -11.51
C ILE A 459 -20.58 -10.08 -12.16
N ASP A 460 -21.64 -10.59 -11.52
CA ASP A 460 -22.46 -11.69 -12.04
C ASP A 460 -23.13 -11.32 -13.37
N ASP A 461 -23.66 -10.11 -13.48
CA ASP A 461 -24.24 -9.58 -14.72
C ASP A 461 -23.19 -9.50 -15.84
N CYS A 462 -21.98 -9.01 -15.53
CA CYS A 462 -20.88 -8.95 -16.49
C CYS A 462 -20.46 -10.35 -16.97
N PHE A 463 -20.32 -11.32 -16.06
CA PHE A 463 -20.03 -12.71 -16.45
C PHE A 463 -21.13 -13.34 -17.29
N SER A 464 -22.38 -13.17 -16.89
CA SER A 464 -23.54 -13.66 -17.64
C SER A 464 -23.57 -13.08 -19.05
N PHE A 465 -23.18 -11.82 -19.18
CA PHE A 465 -23.11 -11.14 -20.46
C PHE A 465 -21.97 -11.69 -21.35
N VAL A 466 -20.76 -11.86 -20.81
CA VAL A 466 -19.62 -12.46 -21.55
C VAL A 466 -19.96 -13.87 -22.01
N GLN A 467 -20.58 -14.67 -21.15
CA GLN A 467 -21.05 -16.02 -21.46
C GLN A 467 -22.09 -16.01 -22.59
N LYS A 468 -23.08 -15.11 -22.51
CA LYS A 468 -24.09 -14.96 -23.57
C LYS A 468 -23.48 -14.57 -24.91
N GLN A 469 -22.51 -13.64 -24.92
CA GLN A 469 -21.80 -13.28 -26.14
C GLN A 469 -21.05 -14.45 -26.76
N TYR A 470 -20.44 -15.29 -25.93
CA TYR A 470 -19.81 -16.51 -26.39
C TYR A 470 -20.83 -17.46 -27.04
N GLU A 471 -21.94 -17.72 -26.37
CA GLU A 471 -23.00 -18.62 -26.85
C GLU A 471 -23.65 -18.15 -28.15
N GLU A 472 -23.89 -16.85 -28.29
CA GLU A 472 -24.51 -16.25 -29.49
C GLU A 472 -23.57 -16.20 -30.71
N ASN A 473 -22.25 -16.21 -30.49
CA ASN A 473 -21.27 -16.00 -31.56
C ASN A 473 -20.40 -17.22 -31.86
N ARG A 474 -20.38 -18.25 -31.00
CA ARG A 474 -19.65 -19.51 -31.26
C ARG A 474 -20.08 -20.24 -32.53
N THR A 475 -21.27 -19.95 -33.06
CA THR A 475 -21.82 -20.55 -34.29
C THR A 475 -21.72 -19.65 -35.53
N LYS A 476 -21.24 -18.41 -35.41
CA LYS A 476 -21.15 -17.43 -36.51
C LYS A 476 -19.76 -17.44 -37.17
N PRO A 477 -19.65 -17.14 -38.49
CA PRO A 477 -18.36 -17.10 -39.18
C PRO A 477 -17.44 -15.99 -38.63
N ARG A 478 -16.16 -16.35 -38.46
CA ARG A 478 -15.15 -15.74 -37.57
C ARG A 478 -14.59 -14.36 -38.00
N ASN A 479 -15.32 -13.58 -38.81
CA ASN A 479 -14.80 -12.37 -39.47
C ASN A 479 -15.25 -11.03 -38.86
N GLN A 480 -15.85 -11.03 -37.66
CA GLN A 480 -16.24 -9.79 -36.98
C GLN A 480 -15.69 -9.79 -35.56
N ARG A 481 -15.09 -8.65 -35.17
CA ARG A 481 -14.79 -8.38 -33.75
C ARG A 481 -16.09 -8.53 -32.96
N PRO A 482 -16.09 -9.23 -31.82
CA PRO A 482 -17.27 -9.29 -30.98
C PRO A 482 -17.73 -7.86 -30.66
N PRO A 483 -19.03 -7.55 -30.76
CA PRO A 483 -19.55 -6.28 -30.31
C PRO A 483 -19.20 -6.07 -28.83
N LEU A 484 -18.91 -4.83 -28.47
CA LEU A 484 -18.47 -4.44 -27.13
C LEU A 484 -19.42 -4.98 -26.05
N PRO A 485 -18.90 -5.43 -24.91
CA PRO A 485 -19.74 -5.86 -23.83
C PRO A 485 -20.46 -4.68 -23.20
N MET A 486 -21.78 -4.69 -23.30
CA MET A 486 -22.62 -3.78 -22.54
C MET A 486 -23.96 -4.48 -22.30
N PRO A 487 -24.30 -4.83 -21.04
CA PRO A 487 -25.62 -5.33 -20.75
C PRO A 487 -26.66 -4.25 -21.10
N ALA A 488 -27.77 -4.66 -21.71
CA ALA A 488 -28.91 -3.78 -21.93
C ALA A 488 -29.41 -3.29 -20.57
N ARG A 489 -29.38 -1.97 -20.35
CA ARG A 489 -29.83 -1.37 -19.08
C ARG A 489 -31.33 -1.55 -18.92
N LYS A 490 -31.73 -2.38 -17.95
CA LYS A 490 -33.09 -2.37 -17.40
C LYS A 490 -33.37 -0.98 -16.79
N PRO A 491 -34.63 -0.50 -16.80
CA PRO A 491 -35.01 0.72 -16.09
C PRO A 491 -34.59 0.67 -14.62
N ARG A 492 -34.10 1.79 -14.08
CA ARG A 492 -33.51 1.86 -12.73
C ARG A 492 -34.52 1.44 -11.67
N GLU A 493 -35.76 1.86 -11.81
CA GLU A 493 -36.84 1.57 -10.86
C GLU A 493 -37.11 0.07 -10.79
N MET A 494 -37.11 -0.61 -11.94
CA MET A 494 -37.29 -2.06 -12.00
C MET A 494 -36.11 -2.81 -11.35
N LEU A 495 -34.89 -2.32 -11.53
CA LEU A 495 -33.70 -2.91 -10.90
C LEU A 495 -33.72 -2.74 -9.38
N VAL A 496 -34.12 -1.57 -8.88
CA VAL A 496 -34.23 -1.30 -7.44
C VAL A 496 -35.30 -2.21 -6.82
N GLU A 497 -36.46 -2.36 -7.47
CA GLU A 497 -37.53 -3.22 -6.96
C GLU A 497 -37.15 -4.70 -6.99
N GLN A 498 -36.48 -5.14 -8.06
CA GLN A 498 -35.95 -6.51 -8.15
C GLN A 498 -34.94 -6.80 -7.03
N ARG A 499 -34.00 -5.88 -6.80
CA ARG A 499 -32.98 -6.02 -5.73
C ARG A 499 -33.61 -5.99 -4.35
N ARG A 500 -34.59 -5.10 -4.12
CA ARG A 500 -35.33 -5.01 -2.87
C ARG A 500 -36.07 -6.32 -2.57
N ALA A 501 -36.72 -6.91 -3.57
CA ALA A 501 -37.37 -8.22 -3.44
C ALA A 501 -36.35 -9.33 -3.11
N GLN A 502 -35.18 -9.33 -3.75
CA GLN A 502 -34.11 -10.30 -3.47
C GLN A 502 -33.48 -10.11 -2.09
N PHE A 503 -33.26 -8.86 -1.68
CA PHE A 503 -32.66 -8.48 -0.40
C PHE A 503 -33.59 -8.84 0.77
N HIS A 504 -34.90 -8.67 0.63
CA HIS A 504 -35.88 -9.10 1.64
C HIS A 504 -36.12 -10.62 1.67
N GLY A 505 -35.55 -11.39 0.73
CA GLY A 505 -35.45 -12.83 0.84
C GLY A 505 -34.55 -13.23 2.01
N ALA A 506 -35.01 -14.16 2.85
CA ALA A 506 -34.36 -14.52 4.12
C ALA A 506 -32.85 -14.82 4.00
N THR A 507 -32.42 -15.43 2.88
CA THR A 507 -31.03 -15.84 2.65
C THR A 507 -30.09 -14.67 2.39
N ARG A 508 -30.53 -13.63 1.67
CA ARG A 508 -29.66 -12.51 1.24
C ARG A 508 -29.59 -11.38 2.27
N ALA A 509 -30.64 -11.20 3.08
CA ALA A 509 -30.64 -10.26 4.20
C ALA A 509 -29.59 -10.61 5.27
N THR A 510 -29.32 -11.90 5.47
CA THR A 510 -28.36 -12.43 6.46
C THR A 510 -26.99 -12.74 5.88
N ALA A 511 -26.87 -12.83 4.56
CA ALA A 511 -25.58 -13.03 3.90
C ALA A 511 -24.67 -11.81 4.13
N LEU A 512 -23.38 -12.06 4.30
CA LEU A 512 -22.35 -11.03 4.31
C LEU A 512 -21.77 -10.93 2.90
N SER A 513 -21.64 -9.71 2.40
CA SER A 513 -20.92 -9.46 1.16
C SER A 513 -19.42 -9.51 1.41
N ASP A 514 -18.66 -9.94 0.41
CA ASP A 514 -17.19 -9.88 0.44
C ASP A 514 -16.69 -8.43 0.46
N TYR A 515 -17.53 -7.48 0.07
CA TYR A 515 -17.23 -6.04 0.04
C TYR A 515 -18.04 -5.24 1.08
N GLU A 516 -18.32 -5.83 2.25
CA GLU A 516 -19.08 -5.16 3.31
C GLU A 516 -18.32 -3.94 3.88
N ILE A 517 -19.01 -2.79 3.91
CA ILE A 517 -18.46 -1.52 4.43
C ILE A 517 -18.67 -1.34 5.93
N ALA A 518 -19.59 -2.10 6.54
CA ALA A 518 -19.76 -2.09 7.99
C ALA A 518 -18.80 -3.10 8.63
N PRO A 519 -18.23 -2.80 9.81
CA PRO A 519 -17.40 -3.76 10.52
C PRO A 519 -18.18 -5.06 10.73
N ARG A 520 -17.50 -6.19 10.51
CA ARG A 520 -18.06 -7.52 10.74
C ARG A 520 -18.44 -7.63 12.22
N ARG A 521 -19.68 -7.28 12.55
CA ARG A 521 -20.24 -7.59 13.87
C ARG A 521 -20.31 -9.10 13.94
N PHE A 522 -19.35 -9.72 14.61
CA PHE A 522 -19.62 -10.99 15.26
C PHE A 522 -20.79 -10.73 16.21
N LYS A 523 -21.99 -11.03 15.75
CA LYS A 523 -23.11 -11.25 16.65
C LYS A 523 -22.70 -12.48 17.44
N GLY A 524 -22.11 -12.28 18.62
CA GLY A 524 -22.33 -13.21 19.70
C GLY A 524 -23.83 -13.48 19.77
N PRO A 525 -24.27 -14.74 19.96
CA PRO A 525 -25.67 -15.08 19.91
C PRO A 525 -26.47 -14.12 20.79
N ALA A 526 -27.59 -13.64 20.24
CA ALA A 526 -28.49 -12.71 20.90
C ALA A 526 -28.79 -13.17 22.32
N ALA A 527 -28.89 -12.22 23.24
CA ALA A 527 -29.26 -12.41 24.64
C ALA A 527 -30.54 -13.27 24.75
N ALA A 528 -30.36 -14.58 24.78
CA ALA A 528 -31.23 -15.49 25.47
C ALA A 528 -30.70 -15.50 26.90
N THR A 529 -31.58 -15.17 27.84
CA THR A 529 -31.43 -15.54 29.24
C THR A 529 -31.29 -17.05 29.32
N GLU A 530 -30.07 -17.54 29.22
CA GLU A 530 -29.70 -18.90 29.56
C GLU A 530 -28.70 -18.82 30.69
N ASP A 531 -29.03 -19.56 31.75
CA ASP A 531 -28.29 -19.68 32.98
C ASP A 531 -26.80 -19.90 32.73
N THR A 532 -25.99 -19.32 33.61
CA THR A 532 -24.55 -19.54 33.74
C THR A 532 -24.24 -21.00 34.09
N ALA A 533 -24.43 -21.91 33.13
CA ALA A 533 -24.14 -23.32 33.25
C ALA A 533 -23.47 -23.77 31.94
N GLY A 534 -22.13 -23.69 31.92
CA GLY A 534 -21.32 -24.27 30.86
C GLY A 534 -20.54 -23.27 29.99
N MET A 535 -20.12 -22.14 30.54
CA MET A 535 -18.92 -21.49 30.00
C MET A 535 -17.75 -22.20 30.67
N GLU A 536 -17.14 -23.17 29.98
CA GLU A 536 -15.85 -23.71 30.41
C GLU A 536 -14.86 -22.56 30.41
N ALA A 537 -14.67 -21.95 31.58
CA ALA A 537 -13.67 -20.93 31.78
C ALA A 537 -12.31 -21.60 31.55
N PHE A 538 -11.60 -21.15 30.51
CA PHE A 538 -10.22 -21.54 30.30
C PHE A 538 -9.43 -21.11 31.53
N GLN A 539 -8.90 -22.09 32.25
CA GLN A 539 -8.00 -21.86 33.36
C GLN A 539 -6.67 -21.42 32.76
N VAL A 540 -6.42 -20.11 32.81
CA VAL A 540 -5.16 -19.51 32.40
C VAL A 540 -4.39 -19.05 33.63
N SER A 541 -3.07 -18.93 33.48
CA SER A 541 -2.22 -18.36 34.50
C SER A 541 -2.62 -16.90 34.80
N PRO A 542 -2.39 -16.42 36.03
CA PRO A 542 -2.64 -15.02 36.38
C PRO A 542 -1.89 -14.03 35.47
N ALA A 543 -0.69 -14.40 35.00
CA ALA A 543 0.10 -13.60 34.08
C ALA A 543 -0.58 -13.46 32.70
N THR A 544 -1.16 -14.54 32.19
CA THR A 544 -1.93 -14.52 30.93
C THR A 544 -3.23 -13.72 31.09
N ALA A 545 -3.90 -13.85 32.23
CA ALA A 545 -5.08 -13.03 32.55
C ALA A 545 -4.75 -11.53 32.66
N GLU A 546 -3.60 -11.19 33.26
CA GLU A 546 -3.13 -9.80 33.39
C GLU A 546 -2.71 -9.23 32.04
N VAL A 547 -2.03 -10.01 31.20
CA VAL A 547 -1.65 -9.64 29.83
C VAL A 547 -2.89 -9.30 29.00
N PHE A 548 -3.90 -10.17 28.96
CA PHE A 548 -5.12 -9.89 28.22
C PHE A 548 -5.98 -8.81 28.89
N GLY A 549 -5.96 -8.73 30.22
CA GLY A 549 -6.62 -7.67 30.97
C GLY A 549 -6.06 -6.28 30.66
N ALA A 550 -4.73 -6.15 30.60
CA ALA A 550 -4.05 -4.91 30.21
C ALA A 550 -4.26 -4.60 28.72
N LEU A 551 -4.24 -5.62 27.85
CA LEU A 551 -4.45 -5.48 26.40
C LEU A 551 -5.88 -4.98 26.08
N PHE A 552 -6.90 -5.57 26.72
CA PHE A 552 -8.30 -5.20 26.50
C PHE A 552 -8.73 -3.98 27.31
N GLY A 553 -8.09 -3.75 28.47
CA GLY A 553 -8.33 -2.60 29.32
C GLY A 553 -7.62 -1.32 28.87
N GLN A 554 -6.66 -1.41 27.95
CA GLN A 554 -5.81 -0.29 27.48
C GLN A 554 -5.10 0.46 28.62
N THR A 555 -4.78 -0.22 29.71
CA THR A 555 -4.25 0.42 30.91
C THR A 555 -2.74 0.54 30.91
N GLU A 556 -2.01 -0.42 30.31
CA GLU A 556 -0.55 -0.41 30.18
C GLU A 556 -0.06 -1.12 28.90
N PRO A 557 1.10 -0.72 28.33
CA PRO A 557 1.67 -1.39 27.17
C PRO A 557 2.16 -2.81 27.52
N VAL A 558 1.65 -3.79 26.79
CA VAL A 558 1.98 -5.21 26.95
C VAL A 558 3.21 -5.56 26.11
N SER A 559 4.21 -6.22 26.71
CA SER A 559 5.37 -6.69 25.95
C SER A 559 4.99 -7.81 24.98
N TRP A 560 5.53 -7.77 23.76
CA TRP A 560 5.24 -8.78 22.73
C TRP A 560 5.56 -10.21 23.17
N ARG A 561 6.56 -10.36 24.03
CA ARG A 561 6.92 -11.64 24.62
C ARG A 561 5.83 -12.16 25.56
N ALA A 562 5.34 -11.33 26.47
CA ALA A 562 4.27 -11.70 27.40
C ALA A 562 2.98 -12.05 26.66
N PHE A 563 2.67 -11.33 25.58
CA PHE A 563 1.57 -11.66 24.67
C PHE A 563 1.76 -13.00 23.95
N LYS A 564 2.96 -13.25 23.39
CA LYS A 564 3.25 -14.52 22.70
C LYS A 564 3.16 -15.71 23.66
N ASP A 565 3.71 -15.59 24.85
CA ASP A 565 3.70 -16.64 25.88
C ASP A 565 2.25 -16.93 26.33
N ALA A 566 1.42 -15.90 26.49
CA ALA A 566 -0.01 -16.00 26.75
C ALA A 566 -0.80 -16.68 25.62
N MET A 567 -0.47 -16.39 24.36
CA MET A 567 -1.09 -17.04 23.19
C MET A 567 -0.71 -18.51 23.06
N VAL A 568 0.55 -18.86 23.39
CA VAL A 568 1.01 -20.26 23.43
C VAL A 568 0.34 -21.04 24.55
N GLU A 569 0.11 -20.42 25.71
CA GLU A 569 -0.64 -21.03 26.83
C GLU A 569 -2.10 -21.36 26.44
N LEU A 570 -2.69 -20.54 25.57
CA LEU A 570 -4.01 -20.77 24.97
C LEU A 570 -3.98 -21.72 23.76
N GLU A 571 -2.89 -22.47 23.59
CA GLU A 571 -2.66 -23.46 22.52
C GLU A 571 -2.64 -22.87 21.09
N PHE A 572 -2.48 -21.55 20.93
CA PHE A 572 -2.29 -20.95 19.62
C PHE A 572 -0.86 -21.16 19.12
N SER A 573 -0.77 -21.57 17.84
CA SER A 573 0.48 -21.64 17.10
C SER A 573 0.90 -20.26 16.61
N VAL A 574 1.92 -19.65 17.25
CA VAL A 574 2.52 -18.40 16.77
C VAL A 574 3.65 -18.72 15.79
N LEU A 575 3.28 -19.06 14.56
CA LEU A 575 4.20 -19.14 13.42
C LEU A 575 4.35 -17.75 12.80
N SER A 576 5.58 -17.22 12.78
CA SER A 576 5.90 -16.02 12.01
C SER A 576 5.84 -16.38 10.53
N LYS A 577 4.70 -16.13 9.87
CA LYS A 577 4.62 -16.16 8.41
C LYS A 577 5.32 -14.92 7.86
N ASP A 578 6.24 -15.20 6.95
CA ASP A 578 6.91 -14.36 5.98
C ASP A 578 6.36 -12.95 5.81
N GLY A 579 7.28 -11.99 5.97
CA GLY A 579 7.06 -10.56 5.90
C GLY A 579 6.45 -10.10 4.57
N LEU A 580 5.38 -9.34 4.70
CA LEU A 580 4.96 -8.35 3.73
C LEU A 580 4.70 -7.07 4.52
N VAL A 581 5.78 -6.32 4.75
CA VAL A 581 5.69 -4.90 5.08
C VAL A 581 6.38 -4.17 3.94
N PHE A 582 5.57 -3.56 3.08
CA PHE A 582 6.00 -2.62 2.07
C PHE A 582 6.73 -1.45 2.73
N THR A 583 7.99 -1.24 2.38
CA THR A 583 8.62 0.09 2.44
C THR A 583 9.24 0.36 1.08
N GLY A 584 8.54 1.14 0.26
CA GLY A 584 9.08 1.73 -0.96
C GLY A 584 9.68 3.09 -0.69
#